data_AF-A0A0F5JE52-F1
#
_entry.id   AF-A0A0F5JE52-F1
#
_cell.length_a   1.000
_cell.length_b   1.000
_cell.length_c   1.000
_cell.angle_alpha   90.00
_cell.angle_beta   90.00
_cell.angle_gamma   90.00
#
_symmetry.space_group_name_H-M   'P 1'
#
loop_
_entity.id
_entity.type
_entity.pdbx_description
1 polymer ?
#
loop_
_entity_poly.entity_id
_entity_poly.type
_entity_poly.pdbx_seq_one_letter_code
_entity_poly.pdbx_strand_id
1 'polypeptide(L)'
;MNVDFSKDFEKSVRKLSGKILLSVKEVIQEVIDAKDLDDITHCIRLTGYDYVYRIRIGDYRAFFVFHVQIIGDTVMFEYLVSRGEAYNKKIQQKLRRKDK
;
A
#
# COMPACT_ATOMS: atom_id res chain seq x y z
N MET A 1 -12.49 -5.28 2.22
CA MET A 1 -11.79 -6.01 1.13
C MET A 1 -10.93 -7.16 1.67
N ASN A 2 -10.52 -8.11 0.82
CA ASN A 2 -9.48 -9.08 1.19
C ASN A 2 -8.10 -8.41 1.15
N VAL A 3 -7.17 -8.75 2.04
CA VAL A 3 -5.82 -8.18 2.04
C VAL A 3 -4.75 -9.26 2.07
N ASP A 4 -3.68 -9.05 1.32
CA ASP A 4 -2.48 -9.87 1.30
C ASP A 4 -1.23 -9.00 1.44
N PHE A 5 -0.12 -9.63 1.86
CA PHE A 5 1.12 -8.92 2.17
C PHE A 5 2.30 -9.51 1.42
N SER A 6 3.09 -8.65 0.77
CA SER A 6 4.37 -9.07 0.23
C SER A 6 5.38 -9.31 1.36
N LYS A 7 6.37 -10.16 1.09
CA LYS A 7 7.50 -10.38 2.02
C LYS A 7 8.30 -9.09 2.29
N ASP A 8 8.36 -8.16 1.33
CA ASP A 8 9.04 -6.88 1.50
C ASP A 8 8.24 -5.97 2.46
N PHE A 9 6.91 -5.96 2.33
CA PHE A 9 6.02 -5.24 3.23
C PHE A 9 6.12 -5.78 4.66
N GLU A 10 5.99 -7.10 4.85
CA GLU A 10 6.10 -7.71 6.17
C GLU A 10 7.43 -7.38 6.85
N LYS A 11 8.54 -7.44 6.10
CA LYS A 11 9.87 -7.08 6.62
C LYS A 11 9.96 -5.63 7.06
N SER A 12 9.29 -4.71 6.37
CA SER A 12 9.23 -3.30 6.76
C SER A 12 8.41 -3.15 8.04
N VAL A 13 7.22 -3.74 8.10
CA VAL A 13 6.30 -3.63 9.25
C VAL A 13 6.91 -4.23 10.52
N ARG A 14 7.61 -5.38 10.43
CA ARG A 14 8.29 -6.01 11.56
C ARG A 14 9.34 -5.13 12.24
N LYS A 15 9.86 -4.10 11.55
CA LYS A 15 10.84 -3.16 12.10
C LYS A 15 10.19 -1.95 12.80
N LEU A 16 8.88 -1.79 12.68
CA LEU A 16 8.15 -0.67 13.25
C LEU A 16 7.78 -0.95 14.71
N SER A 17 7.64 0.12 15.49
CA SER A 17 7.19 0.06 16.87
C SER A 17 6.43 1.32 17.25
N GLY A 18 5.72 1.27 18.39
CA GLY A 18 4.99 2.42 18.92
C GLY A 18 3.91 2.95 17.97
N LYS A 19 3.79 4.28 17.89
CA LYS A 19 2.71 4.96 17.14
C LYS A 19 2.66 4.60 15.67
N ILE A 20 3.82 4.43 15.01
CA ILE A 20 3.84 4.14 13.57
C ILE A 20 3.32 2.74 13.25
N LEU A 21 3.61 1.75 14.11
CA LEU A 21 3.04 0.40 13.96
C LEU A 21 1.53 0.42 14.15
N LEU A 22 1.04 1.22 15.11
CA LEU A 22 -0.40 1.39 15.33
C LEU A 22 -1.08 2.00 14.09
N SER A 23 -0.54 3.09 13.53
CA SER A 23 -1.10 3.71 12.32
C SER A 23 -1.10 2.78 11.10
N VAL A 24 -0.09 1.91 10.96
CA VAL A 24 -0.09 0.90 9.89
C VAL A 24 -1.21 -0.12 10.10
N LYS A 25 -1.44 -0.59 11.34
CA LYS A 25 -2.54 -1.51 11.64
C LYS A 25 -3.91 -0.88 11.40
N GLU A 26 -4.10 0.38 11.79
CA GLU A 26 -5.34 1.13 11.56
C GLU A 26 -5.66 1.22 10.08
N VAL A 27 -4.67 1.53 9.24
CA VAL A 27 -4.85 1.62 7.79
C VAL A 27 -5.14 0.24 7.17
N ILE A 28 -4.47 -0.83 7.62
CA ILE A 28 -4.79 -2.18 7.15
C ILE A 28 -6.23 -2.54 7.51
N GLN A 29 -6.67 -2.21 8.73
CA GLN A 29 -8.03 -2.45 9.17
C GLN A 29 -9.04 -1.65 8.35
N GLU A 30 -8.76 -0.38 8.07
CA GLU A 30 -9.58 0.47 7.20
C GLU A 30 -9.75 -0.16 5.80
N VAL A 31 -8.69 -0.71 5.21
CA VAL A 31 -8.77 -1.40 3.91
C VAL A 31 -9.57 -2.71 3.99
N ILE A 32 -9.46 -3.45 5.10
CA ILE A 32 -10.27 -4.64 5.33
C ILE A 32 -11.76 -4.28 5.43
N ASP A 33 -12.09 -3.15 6.06
CA ASP A 33 -13.47 -2.72 6.30
C ASP A 33 -14.07 -1.96 5.11
N ALA A 34 -13.24 -1.42 4.20
CA ALA A 34 -13.67 -0.72 3.00
C ALA A 34 -14.45 -1.64 2.04
N LYS A 35 -15.49 -1.08 1.39
CA LYS A 35 -16.25 -1.76 0.34
C LYS A 35 -15.60 -1.58 -1.02
N ASP A 36 -15.13 -0.37 -1.30
CA ASP A 36 -14.42 -0.01 -2.52
C ASP A 36 -13.23 0.91 -2.24
N LEU A 37 -12.47 1.22 -3.29
CA LEU A 37 -11.22 1.96 -3.16
C LEU A 37 -11.42 3.41 -2.72
N ASP A 38 -12.60 3.98 -3.00
CA ASP A 38 -12.93 5.37 -2.69
C ASP A 38 -13.28 5.54 -1.20
N ASP A 39 -13.65 4.46 -0.51
CA ASP A 39 -13.86 4.43 0.94
C ASP A 39 -12.54 4.54 1.75
N ILE A 40 -11.38 4.33 1.11
CA ILE A 40 -10.08 4.29 1.80
C ILE A 40 -9.48 5.68 1.89
N THR A 41 -9.28 6.16 3.12
CA THR A 41 -8.76 7.51 3.40
C THR A 41 -7.38 7.73 2.81
N HIS A 42 -7.22 8.84 2.10
CA HIS A 42 -5.96 9.25 1.48
C HIS A 42 -5.35 8.22 0.51
N CYS A 43 -6.17 7.30 -0.01
CA CYS A 43 -5.81 6.39 -1.10
C CYS A 43 -5.87 7.15 -2.42
N ILE A 44 -4.78 7.15 -3.18
CA ILE A 44 -4.77 7.69 -4.54
C ILE A 44 -4.07 6.72 -5.50
N ARG A 45 -4.62 6.57 -6.71
CA ARG A 45 -3.93 5.89 -7.80
C ARG A 45 -2.73 6.73 -8.25
N LEU A 46 -1.58 6.08 -8.49
CA LEU A 46 -0.42 6.78 -9.03
C LEU A 46 -0.60 7.07 -10.53
N THR A 47 -0.24 8.28 -10.94
CA THR A 47 -0.30 8.66 -12.36
C THR A 47 0.61 7.78 -13.21
N GLY A 48 0.05 7.27 -14.30
CA GLY A 48 0.75 6.39 -15.24
C GLY A 48 0.95 4.97 -14.73
N TYR A 49 0.18 4.52 -13.75
CA TYR A 49 0.07 3.12 -13.32
C TYR A 49 -1.39 2.67 -13.42
N ASP A 50 -1.61 1.39 -13.73
CA ASP A 50 -2.95 0.85 -13.93
C ASP A 50 -3.55 0.40 -12.60
N TYR A 51 -2.75 -0.25 -11.76
CA TYR A 51 -3.12 -0.96 -10.55
C TYR A 51 -2.29 -0.56 -9.33
N VAL A 52 -1.54 0.55 -9.38
CA VAL A 52 -0.70 1.00 -8.25
C VAL A 52 -1.31 2.18 -7.53
N TYR A 53 -1.40 2.07 -6.21
CA TYR A 53 -2.02 3.06 -5.33
C TYR A 53 -1.09 3.44 -4.17
N ARG A 54 -1.38 4.56 -3.54
CA ARG A 54 -0.64 5.06 -2.38
C ARG A 54 -1.62 5.55 -1.33
N ILE A 55 -1.46 5.07 -0.11
CA ILE A 55 -2.15 5.55 1.10
C ILE A 55 -1.14 6.30 1.94
N ARG A 56 -1.58 7.40 2.52
CA ARG A 56 -0.80 8.13 3.50
C ARG A 56 -1.02 7.54 4.88
N ILE A 57 0.07 7.19 5.57
CA ILE A 57 0.04 6.68 6.95
C ILE A 57 0.81 7.65 7.84
N GLY A 58 0.12 8.58 8.48
CA GLY A 58 0.75 9.69 9.21
C GLY A 58 1.68 10.52 8.30
N ASP A 59 2.96 10.60 8.66
CA ASP A 59 4.00 11.25 7.85
C ASP A 59 4.62 10.35 6.77
N TYR A 60 4.30 9.06 6.79
CA TYR A 60 4.76 8.09 5.80
C TYR A 60 3.81 8.04 4.59
N ARG A 61 4.40 7.79 3.42
CA ARG A 61 3.66 7.51 2.18
C ARG A 61 3.83 6.02 1.90
N ALA A 62 2.85 5.23 2.29
CA ALA A 62 2.86 3.81 1.98
C ALA A 62 2.53 3.61 0.50
N PHE A 63 3.32 2.79 -0.20
CA PHE A 63 3.11 2.45 -1.60
C PHE A 63 2.70 1.00 -1.70
N PHE A 64 1.51 0.73 -2.17
CA PHE A 64 1.08 -0.66 -2.37
C PHE A 64 0.54 -0.84 -3.77
N VAL A 65 0.44 -2.10 -4.19
CA VAL A 65 0.01 -2.45 -5.54
C VAL A 65 -1.31 -3.17 -5.42
N PHE A 66 -2.35 -2.55 -5.95
CA PHE A 66 -3.71 -3.01 -5.82
C PHE A 66 -4.10 -3.85 -7.04
N HIS A 67 -3.95 -5.17 -6.96
CA HIS A 67 -4.36 -6.06 -8.04
C HIS A 67 -5.88 -6.24 -8.03
N VAL A 68 -6.59 -5.54 -8.93
CA VAL A 68 -8.03 -5.76 -9.13
C VAL A 68 -8.22 -6.75 -10.26
N GLN A 69 -8.68 -7.94 -9.93
CA GLN A 69 -9.29 -8.83 -10.90
C GLN A 69 -10.77 -8.92 -10.55
N ILE A 70 -11.67 -8.98 -11.53
CA ILE A 70 -13.11 -9.26 -11.32
C ILE A 70 -13.28 -10.75 -10.96
N ILE A 71 -12.46 -11.24 -10.03
CA ILE A 71 -12.60 -12.45 -9.24
C ILE A 71 -11.82 -12.16 -7.94
N GLY A 72 -12.48 -11.57 -6.94
CA GLY A 72 -12.09 -11.74 -5.53
C GLY A 72 -11.46 -10.56 -4.76
N ASP A 73 -11.65 -9.31 -5.15
CA ASP A 73 -11.48 -8.09 -4.30
C ASP A 73 -10.25 -8.05 -3.36
N THR A 74 -9.09 -8.55 -3.80
CA THR A 74 -7.89 -8.67 -2.97
C THR A 74 -6.92 -7.52 -3.14
N VAL A 75 -6.51 -6.92 -2.02
CA VAL A 75 -5.56 -5.83 -1.91
C VAL A 75 -4.17 -6.36 -1.56
N MET A 76 -3.17 -6.14 -2.41
CA MET A 76 -1.79 -6.58 -2.13
C MET A 76 -0.92 -5.43 -1.59
N PHE A 77 -0.56 -5.50 -0.32
CA PHE A 77 0.40 -4.58 0.30
C PHE A 77 1.83 -4.94 -0.09
N GLU A 78 2.43 -4.19 -1.02
CA GLU A 78 3.77 -4.47 -1.54
C GLU A 78 4.89 -3.77 -0.77
N TYR A 79 4.80 -2.46 -0.52
CA TYR A 79 5.89 -1.68 0.06
C TYR A 79 5.42 -0.69 1.13
N LEU A 80 6.26 -0.49 2.13
CA LEU A 80 6.11 0.60 3.08
C LEU A 80 7.42 1.38 3.10
N VAL A 81 7.37 2.65 2.72
CA VAL A 81 8.54 3.51 2.55
C VAL A 81 8.28 4.90 3.11
N SER A 82 9.35 5.63 3.43
CA SER A 82 9.25 7.02 3.85
C SER A 82 8.83 7.94 2.69
N ARG A 83 8.40 9.17 3.02
CA ARG A 83 8.05 10.20 2.03
C ARG A 83 9.18 10.48 1.03
N GLY A 84 10.44 10.42 1.44
CA GLY A 84 11.57 10.68 0.53
C GLY A 84 11.82 9.50 -0.40
N GLU A 85 11.81 8.29 0.13
CA GLU A 85 12.08 7.06 -0.61
C GLU A 85 10.99 6.71 -1.64
N ALA A 86 9.77 7.17 -1.38
CA ALA A 86 8.63 7.18 -2.27
C ALA A 86 8.94 7.44 -3.75
N TYR A 87 9.83 8.40 -4.01
CA TYR A 87 10.14 8.91 -5.35
C TYR A 87 11.47 8.36 -5.88
N ASN A 88 12.09 7.41 -5.17
CA ASN A 88 13.32 6.79 -5.60
C ASN A 88 13.07 5.96 -6.87
N LYS A 89 13.92 6.14 -7.90
CA LYS A 89 13.86 5.38 -9.16
C LYS A 89 13.80 3.87 -8.93
N LYS A 90 14.49 3.35 -7.91
CA LYS A 90 14.48 1.93 -7.56
C LYS A 90 13.09 1.45 -7.13
N ILE A 91 12.37 2.25 -6.34
CA ILE A 91 11.01 1.94 -5.90
C ILE A 91 10.05 2.02 -7.08
N GLN A 92 10.15 3.06 -7.91
CA GLN A 92 9.33 3.20 -9.11
C GLN A 92 9.51 2.02 -10.08
N GLN A 93 10.75 1.54 -10.28
CA GLN A 93 11.02 0.38 -11.11
C GLN A 93 10.43 -0.91 -10.51
N LYS A 94 10.47 -1.07 -9.19
CA LYS A 94 9.81 -2.20 -8.52
C LYS A 94 8.29 -2.16 -8.71
N LEU A 95 7.67 -1.00 -8.51
CA LEU A 95 6.23 -0.80 -8.73
C LEU A 95 5.84 -1.12 -10.18
N ARG A 96 6.62 -0.67 -11.17
CA ARG A 96 6.40 -0.96 -12.60
C ARG A 96 6.39 -2.45 -12.95
N ARG A 97 7.14 -3.27 -12.20
CA ARG A 97 7.17 -4.72 -12.41
C ARG A 97 5.93 -5.43 -11.85
N LYS A 98 5.30 -4.81 -10.86
CA LYS A 98 4.12 -5.32 -10.14
C LYS A 98 2.80 -4.80 -10.73
N ASP A 99 2.87 -3.74 -11.53
CA ASP A 99 1.73 -3.13 -12.22
C ASP A 99 1.44 -3.85 -13.55
N LYS A 100 1.05 -5.13 -13.48
CA LYS A 100 0.81 -6.00 -14.64
C LYS A 100 -0.28 -7.01 -14.40
#